data_AF-A0A7V8X2P8-F1
#
_entry.id   AF-A0A7V8X2P8-F1
#
_cell.length_a   1.000
_cell.length_b   1.000
_cell.length_c   1.000
_cell.angle_alpha   90.00
_cell.angle_beta   90.00
_cell.angle_gamma   90.00
#
_symmetry.space_group_name_H-M   'P 1'
#
loop_
_entity.id
_entity.type
_entity.pdbx_description
1 polymer ?
#
loop_
_entity_poly.entity_id
_entity_poly.type
_entity_poly.pdbx_seq_one_letter_code
_entity_poly.pdbx_strand_id
1 'polypeptide(L)' 'MTIRLSPEQAEELDTIASVVELPVSEIVRAAITEHIEARRLDQDFQRGLRARLLRAERLLTD' A
#
# COMPACT_ATOMS: atom_id res chain seq x y z
N MET A 1 7.29 -6.96 9.45
CA MET A 1 7.82 -6.03 8.42
C MET A 1 8.21 -4.74 9.11
N THR A 2 9.36 -4.16 8.77
CA THR A 2 9.81 -2.87 9.31
C THR A 2 9.81 -1.85 8.17
N ILE A 3 9.20 -0.68 8.38
CA ILE A 3 9.12 0.41 7.40
C ILE A 3 10.14 1.47 7.81
N ARG A 4 10.95 1.94 6.87
CA ARG A 4 11.82 3.10 7.08
C ARG A 4 11.12 4.32 6.50
N LEU A 5 10.89 5.33 7.34
CA LEU A 5 10.38 6.62 6.93
C LEU A 5 11.55 7.59 6.78
N SER A 6 11.38 8.63 5.96
CA SER A 6 12.28 9.78 6.05
C SER A 6 12.09 10.46 7.42
N PRO A 7 13.10 11.19 7.92
CA PRO A 7 12.97 11.94 9.17
C PRO A 7 11.76 12.89 9.17
N GLU A 8 11.54 13.58 8.05
CA GLU A 8 10.41 14.50 7.83
C GLU A 8 9.06 13.77 7.94
N GLN A 9 8.90 12.63 7.25
CA GLN A 9 7.66 11.85 7.33
C GLN A 9 7.39 11.30 8.73
N ALA A 10 8.43 10.95 9.49
CA ALA A 10 8.27 10.50 10.86
C ALA A 10 7.75 11.63 11.76
N GLU A 11 8.33 12.83 11.63
CA GLU A 11 7.90 14.02 12.39
C GLU A 11 6.47 14.45 12.06
N GLU A 12 6.12 14.50 10.77
CA GLU A 12 4.77 14.80 10.31
C GLU A 12 3.76 13.78 10.86
N LEU A 13 4.10 12.50 10.80
CA LEU A 13 3.22 11.42 11.23
C LEU A 13 3.04 11.39 12.75
N ASP A 14 4.10 11.64 13.53
CA ASP A 14 4.04 11.79 14.99
C ASP A 14 3.15 12.99 15.37
N THR A 15 3.27 14.10 14.64
CA THR A 15 2.44 15.29 14.84
C THR A 15 0.96 14.95 14.59
N ILE A 16 0.65 14.33 13.45
CA ILE A 16 -0.72 13.91 13.13
C ILE A 16 -1.26 12.97 14.21
N ALA A 17 -0.48 11.95 14.60
CA ALA A 17 -0.84 10.99 15.63
C ALA A 17 -1.19 11.64 16.96
N SER A 18 -0.42 12.66 17.37
CA SER A 18 -0.69 13.43 18.58
C SER A 18 -2.01 14.21 18.53
N VAL A 19 -2.36 14.78 17.38
CA VAL A 19 -3.57 15.60 17.20
C VAL A 19 -4.83 14.74 17.13
N VAL A 20 -4.75 13.58 16.47
CA VAL A 20 -5.90 12.68 16.31
C VAL A 20 -6.02 11.65 17.44
N GLU A 21 -5.10 11.69 18.42
CA GLU A 21 -5.04 10.79 19.57
C GLU A 21 -5.02 9.28 19.20
N LEU A 22 -4.37 8.95 18.08
CA LEU A 22 -4.22 7.55 17.63
C LEU A 22 -2.74 7.14 17.58
N PRO A 23 -2.43 5.85 17.84
CA PRO A 23 -1.08 5.35 17.63
C PRO A 23 -0.65 5.50 16.17
N VAL A 24 0.60 5.90 15.94
CA VAL A 24 1.23 5.93 14.60
C VAL A 24 0.99 4.62 13.83
N SER A 25 1.13 3.49 14.52
CA SER A 25 0.93 2.17 13.89
C SER A 25 -0.49 1.94 13.37
N GLU A 26 -1.49 2.58 13.97
CA GLU A 26 -2.88 2.48 13.52
C GLU A 26 -3.12 3.34 12.29
N ILE A 27 -2.62 4.58 12.29
CA ILE A 27 -2.67 5.48 11.13
C ILE A 27 -2.00 4.84 9.92
N VAL A 28 -0.81 4.27 10.11
CA VAL A 28 -0.08 3.57 9.04
C VAL A 28 -0.88 2.37 8.52
N ARG A 29 -1.50 1.58 9.40
CA ARG A 29 -2.33 0.45 8.97
C ARG A 29 -3.53 0.92 8.14
N ALA A 30 -4.23 1.96 8.59
CA ALA A 30 -5.36 2.53 7.86
C ALA A 30 -4.95 3.03 6.47
N ALA A 31 -3.85 3.80 6.39
CA ALA A 31 -3.33 4.33 5.13
C ALA A 31 -2.91 3.21 4.15
N ILE A 32 -2.29 2.14 4.66
CA ILE A 32 -1.93 0.96 3.84
C ILE A 32 -3.19 0.26 3.33
N THR A 33 -4.18 0.03 4.19
CA THR A 33 -5.45 -0.60 3.78
C THR A 33 -6.16 0.20 2.71
N GLU A 34 -6.27 1.52 2.89
CA GLU A 34 -6.89 2.40 1.90
C GLU A 34 -6.14 2.36 0.57
N HIS A 35 -4.81 2.42 0.60
CA HIS A 35 -3.98 2.34 -0.60
C HIS A 35 -4.17 1.00 -1.35
N ILE A 36 -4.21 -0.11 -0.62
CA ILE A 36 -4.40 -1.44 -1.21
C ILE A 36 -5.78 -1.54 -1.88
N GLU A 37 -6.85 -1.15 -1.19
CA GLU A 37 -8.20 -1.22 -1.77
C GLU A 37 -8.34 -0.27 -2.97
N ALA A 38 -7.79 0.93 -2.90
CA ALA A 38 -7.77 1.86 -4.02
C ALA A 38 -7.06 1.25 -5.25
N ARG A 39 -5.89 0.61 -5.06
CA ARG A 39 -5.18 -0.08 -6.14
C ARG A 39 -5.93 -1.30 -6.64
N ARG A 40 -6.60 -2.05 -5.77
CA ARG A 40 -7.38 -3.22 -6.15
C ARG A 40 -8.57 -2.87 -7.04
N LEU A 41 -9.20 -1.72 -6.82
CA LEU A 41 -10.32 -1.22 -7.62
C LEU A 41 -9.90 -0.48 -8.89
N ASP A 42 -8.64 -0.09 -8.99
CA ASP A 42 -8.04 0.59 -10.15
C ASP A 42 -8.06 -0.32 -11.40
N GLN A 43 -8.75 0.12 -12.45
CA GLN A 43 -8.91 -0.67 -13.67
C GLN A 43 -7.60 -0.90 -14.41
N ASP A 44 -6.68 0.06 -14.37
CA ASP A 44 -5.40 -0.02 -15.06
C ASP A 44 -4.50 -1.02 -14.32
N PHE A 45 -4.50 -0.98 -12.99
CA PHE A 45 -3.86 -1.98 -12.15
C PHE A 45 -4.40 -3.39 -12.44
N GLN A 46 -5.73 -3.56 -12.48
CA GLN A 46 -6.35 -4.86 -12.78
C GLN A 46 -6.00 -5.38 -14.18
N ARG A 47 -5.98 -4.50 -15.20
CA ARG A 47 -5.56 -4.89 -16.55
C ARG A 47 -4.10 -5.35 -16.57
N GLY A 48 -3.22 -4.60 -15.91
CA GLY A 48 -1.81 -4.98 -15.76
C GLY A 48 -1.62 -6.30 -15.01
N LEU A 49 -2.40 -6.53 -13.94
CA LEU A 49 -2.36 -7.78 -13.18
C LEU A 49 -2.80 -8.97 -14.02
N ARG A 50 -3.93 -8.87 -14.73
CA ARG A 50 -4.41 -9.93 -15.64
C ARG A 50 -3.39 -10.26 -16.73
N ALA A 51 -2.78 -9.24 -17.34
CA ALA A 51 -1.77 -9.45 -18.36
C ALA A 51 -0.53 -10.19 -17.83
N ARG A 52 -0.09 -9.86 -16.59
CA ARG A 52 1.01 -10.56 -15.91
C ARG A 52 0.67 -12.02 -15.63
N LEU A 53 -0.53 -12.30 -15.13
CA LEU A 53 -0.99 -13.68 -14.86
C LEU A 53 -1.00 -14.52 -16.14
N LEU A 54 -1.60 -14.02 -17.22
CA LEU A 54 -1.61 -14.72 -18.51
C LEU A 54 -0.20 -15.00 -19.05
N ARG A 55 0.74 -14.07 -18.83
CA ARG A 55 2.14 -14.28 -19.24
C ARG A 55 2.81 -15.37 -18.41
N ALA A 56 2.56 -15.39 -17.09
CA ALA A 56 3.11 -16.40 -16.21
C ALA A 56 2.53 -17.79 -16.51
N GLU A 57 1.23 -17.89 -16.81
CA GLU A 57 0.57 -19.15 -17.17
C GLU A 57 1.12 -19.78 -18.45
N ARG A 58 1.42 -18.96 -19.47
CA ARG A 58 2.08 -19.45 -20.69
C ARG A 58 3.43 -20.11 -20.40
N LEU A 59 4.23 -19.54 -19.49
CA LEU A 59 5.53 -20.11 -19.10
C LEU A 59 5.44 -21.49 -18.43
N LEU A 60 4.27 -21.91 -17.94
CA LEU A 60 4.07 -23.22 -17.35
C LEU A 60 3.58 -24.27 -18.38
N THR A 61 3.09 -23.81 -19.53
CA THR A 61 2.45 -24.66 -20.56
C THR A 61 3.30 -24.78 -21.84
N ASP A 62 4.24 -23.86 -22.06
CA ASP A 62 5.28 -23.91 -23.09
C ASP A 62 6.49 -24.75 -22.65
#